data_AF-A0A0R3SH82-F1
#
_entry.id   AF-A0A0R3SH82-F1
#
_cell.length_a   1.000
_cell.length_b   1.000
_cell.length_c   1.000
_cell.angle_alpha   90.00
_cell.angle_beta   90.00
_cell.angle_gamma   90.00
#
_symmetry.space_group_name_H-M   'P 1'
#
loop_
_entity.id
_entity.type
_entity.pdbx_description
1 polymer ?
#
loop_
_entity_poly.entity_id
_entity_poly.type
_entity_poly.pdbx_seq_one_letter_code
_entity_poly.pdbx_strand_id
1 'polypeptide(L)'
;MSETGEGPKKVPVWKTIHLRGNREGCWAARDEFYKCVLEVQRLKMKHPFDPIDYSSCRDLRNYYRSVCPGTWIKIFDRQHNYKPGKDVEDENL
;
A
#
# COMPACT_ATOMS: atom_id res chain seq x y z
N MET A 1 30.36 -21.39 28.40
CA MET A 1 29.45 -20.21 28.42
C MET A 1 29.54 -19.54 27.08
N SER A 2 28.40 -19.37 26.41
CA SER A 2 28.07 -18.33 25.41
C SER A 2 26.92 -18.86 24.56
N GLU A 3 25.71 -18.75 25.09
CA GLU A 3 24.48 -18.85 24.32
C GLU A 3 24.39 -17.59 23.44
N THR A 4 24.58 -17.73 22.14
CA THR A 4 24.29 -16.66 21.18
C THR A 4 22.77 -16.55 21.05
N GLY A 5 22.18 -15.63 21.81
CA GLY A 5 20.78 -15.24 21.68
C GLY A 5 20.55 -14.50 20.36
N GLU A 6 20.32 -15.23 19.27
CA GLU A 6 19.67 -14.67 18.10
C GLU A 6 18.21 -14.36 18.46
N GLY A 7 17.91 -13.09 18.68
CA GLY A 7 16.55 -12.60 18.82
C GLY A 7 15.68 -12.96 17.60
N PRO A 8 14.34 -12.96 17.75
CA PRO A 8 13.43 -13.41 16.70
C PRO A 8 13.66 -12.61 15.41
N LYS A 9 14.17 -13.30 14.38
CA LYS A 9 14.38 -12.72 13.04
C LYS A 9 13.03 -12.18 12.55
N LYS A 10 12.87 -10.85 12.47
CA LYS A 10 11.64 -10.21 11.98
C LYS A 10 11.46 -10.56 10.51
N VAL A 11 10.65 -11.57 10.24
CA VAL A 11 10.31 -11.96 8.88
C VAL A 11 9.42 -10.87 8.27
N PRO A 12 9.70 -10.38 7.05
CA PRO A 12 8.85 -9.40 6.38
C PRO A 12 7.40 -9.90 6.28
N VAL A 13 6.44 -9.04 6.60
CA VAL A 13 5.00 -9.36 6.66
C VAL A 13 4.48 -10.00 5.35
N TRP A 14 5.02 -9.58 4.20
CA TRP A 14 4.65 -10.14 2.90
C TRP A 14 5.06 -11.62 2.73
N LYS A 15 6.08 -12.11 3.44
CA LYS A 15 6.47 -13.54 3.47
C LYS A 15 5.56 -14.38 4.36
N THR A 16 4.83 -13.76 5.28
CA THR A 16 3.90 -14.43 6.20
C THR A 16 2.44 -14.09 5.92
N ILE A 17 2.14 -13.51 4.75
CA ILE A 17 0.81 -13.01 4.36
C ILE A 17 -0.28 -14.09 4.37
N HIS A 18 0.10 -15.37 4.24
CA HIS A 18 -0.85 -16.48 4.29
C HIS A 18 -1.46 -16.69 5.68
N LEU A 19 -0.85 -16.13 6.74
CA LEU A 19 -1.41 -16.14 8.08
C LEU A 19 -2.59 -15.16 8.12
N ARG A 20 -3.75 -15.61 8.62
CA ARG A 20 -5.00 -14.82 8.63
C ARG A 20 -4.81 -13.38 9.13
N GLY A 21 -4.06 -13.17 10.23
CA GLY A 21 -3.82 -11.83 10.78
C GLY A 21 -2.99 -10.90 9.89
N ASN A 22 -2.13 -11.45 9.01
CA ASN A 22 -1.37 -10.64 8.05
C ASN A 22 -2.22 -10.26 6.82
N ARG A 23 -3.25 -11.06 6.47
CA ARG A 23 -4.23 -10.66 5.44
C ARG A 23 -5.05 -9.48 5.89
N GLU A 24 -5.50 -9.48 7.14
CA GLU A 24 -6.28 -8.38 7.71
C GLU A 24 -5.48 -7.07 7.71
N GLY A 25 -4.20 -7.12 8.11
CA GLY A 25 -3.31 -5.96 8.03
C GLY A 25 -3.14 -5.42 6.60
N CYS A 26 -3.01 -6.31 5.61
CA CYS A 26 -2.95 -5.91 4.21
C CYS A 26 -4.26 -5.27 3.72
N TRP A 27 -5.42 -5.85 4.06
CA TRP A 27 -6.71 -5.29 3.65
C TRP A 27 -7.00 -3.96 4.34
N ALA A 28 -6.62 -3.78 5.61
CA ALA A 28 -6.73 -2.50 6.30
C ALA A 28 -5.90 -1.42 5.59
N ALA A 29 -4.63 -1.70 5.27
CA ALA A 29 -3.76 -0.75 4.56
C ALA A 29 -4.27 -0.43 3.14
N ARG A 30 -4.84 -1.42 2.44
CA ARG A 30 -5.52 -1.25 1.16
C ARG A 30 -6.67 -0.24 1.30
N ASP A 31 -7.55 -0.48 2.27
CA ASP A 31 -8.77 0.31 2.44
C ASP A 31 -8.45 1.76 2.83
N GLU A 32 -7.44 1.98 3.67
CA GLU A 32 -6.95 3.32 3.99
C GLU A 32 -6.39 4.05 2.76
N PHE A 33 -5.57 3.38 1.95
CA PHE A 33 -5.05 3.96 0.70
C PHE A 33 -6.20 4.34 -0.25
N TYR A 34 -7.15 3.45 -0.50
CA TYR A 34 -8.26 3.74 -1.41
C TYR A 34 -9.25 4.75 -0.86
N LYS A 35 -9.41 4.85 0.46
CA LYS A 35 -10.17 5.94 1.09
C LYS A 35 -9.54 7.29 0.79
N CYS A 36 -8.20 7.39 0.86
CA CYS A 36 -7.50 8.62 0.47
C CYS A 36 -7.70 8.95 -1.02
N VAL A 37 -7.56 7.96 -1.91
CA VAL A 37 -7.80 8.13 -3.35
C VAL A 37 -9.23 8.63 -3.63
N LEU A 38 -10.23 8.05 -2.96
CA LEU A 38 -11.62 8.44 -3.10
C LEU A 38 -11.86 9.89 -2.66
N GLU A 39 -11.22 10.32 -1.57
CA GLU A 39 -11.33 11.69 -1.08
C GLU A 39 -10.70 12.70 -2.05
N VAL A 40 -9.53 12.38 -2.60
CA VAL A 40 -8.89 13.20 -3.64
C VAL A 40 -9.79 13.31 -4.89
N GLN A 41 -10.42 12.21 -5.31
CA GLN A 41 -11.38 12.22 -6.42
C GLN A 41 -12.62 13.06 -6.09
N ARG A 42 -13.12 12.99 -4.85
CA ARG A 42 -14.25 13.80 -4.39
C ARG A 42 -13.92 15.28 -4.39
N LEU A 43 -12.72 15.65 -3.95
CA LEU A 43 -12.22 17.03 -4.02
C LEU A 43 -12.15 17.51 -5.47
N LYS A 44 -11.69 16.66 -6.39
CA LYS A 44 -11.70 16.99 -7.83
C LYS A 44 -13.11 17.20 -8.38
N MET A 45 -14.11 16.40 -7.96
CA MET A 45 -15.50 16.63 -8.38
C MET A 45 -16.04 17.96 -7.85
N LYS A 46 -15.66 18.35 -6.64
CA LYS A 46 -16.05 19.63 -6.02
C LYS A 46 -15.30 20.82 -6.64
N HIS A 47 -14.05 20.62 -7.02
CA HIS A 47 -13.15 21.61 -7.58
C HIS A 47 -12.56 21.10 -8.91
N PRO A 48 -13.36 21.08 -10.01
CA PRO A 48 -12.96 20.45 -11.27
C PRO A 48 -11.79 21.13 -11.96
N PHE A 49 -11.50 22.39 -11.62
CA PHE A 49 -10.40 23.17 -12.20
C PHE A 49 -9.07 23.00 -11.43
N ASP A 50 -9.11 22.49 -10.21
CA ASP A 50 -7.90 22.32 -9.40
C ASP A 50 -7.10 21.09 -9.85
N PRO A 51 -5.76 21.15 -9.84
CA PRO A 51 -4.94 19.99 -10.14
C PRO A 51 -5.22 18.87 -9.12
N ILE A 52 -5.31 17.62 -9.61
CA ILE A 52 -5.46 16.47 -8.72
C ILE A 52 -4.09 16.16 -8.12
N ASP A 53 -3.98 16.24 -6.80
CA ASP A 53 -2.78 15.86 -6.08
C ASP A 53 -3.03 14.61 -5.22
N TYR A 54 -2.34 13.51 -5.57
CA TYR A 54 -2.34 12.27 -4.79
C TYR A 54 -1.15 12.16 -3.84
N SER A 55 -0.33 13.21 -3.71
CA SER A 55 0.85 13.23 -2.81
C SER A 55 0.48 12.87 -1.37
N SER A 56 -0.69 13.32 -0.91
CA SER A 56 -1.26 13.01 0.40
C SER A 56 -1.49 11.50 0.64
N CYS A 57 -1.66 10.72 -0.43
CA CYS A 57 -1.87 9.27 -0.35
C CYS A 57 -0.57 8.47 -0.51
N ARG A 58 0.58 9.13 -0.72
CA ARG A 58 1.87 8.46 -1.00
C ARG A 58 2.35 7.60 0.16
N ASP A 59 2.23 8.08 1.39
CA ASP A 59 2.66 7.33 2.56
C ASP A 59 1.78 6.10 2.80
N LEU A 60 0.47 6.24 2.60
CA LEU A 60 -0.49 5.13 2.64
C LEU A 60 -0.17 4.09 1.54
N ARG A 61 0.21 4.55 0.34
CA ARG A 61 0.64 3.69 -0.76
C ARG A 61 1.91 2.91 -0.43
N ASN A 62 2.90 3.55 0.20
CA ASN A 62 4.14 2.91 0.62
C ASN A 62 3.88 1.87 1.72
N TYR A 63 3.06 2.23 2.71
CA TYR A 63 2.66 1.30 3.76
C TYR A 63 1.93 0.09 3.19
N TYR A 64 0.93 0.32 2.33
CA TYR A 64 0.21 -0.72 1.60
C TYR A 64 1.15 -1.66 0.82
N ARG A 65 2.16 -1.11 0.12
CA ARG A 65 3.21 -1.91 -0.55
C ARG A 65 4.06 -2.74 0.41
N SER A 66 4.34 -2.23 1.61
CA SER A 66 5.17 -2.93 2.59
C SER A 66 4.47 -4.11 3.26
N VAL A 67 3.14 -4.04 3.41
CA VAL A 67 2.35 -5.07 4.11
C VAL A 67 1.65 -6.04 3.18
N CYS A 68 1.41 -5.67 1.91
CA CYS A 68 0.72 -6.52 0.95
C CYS A 68 1.67 -7.19 -0.05
N PRO A 69 1.32 -8.37 -0.57
CA PRO A 69 2.07 -9.00 -1.64
C PRO A 69 1.88 -8.21 -2.93
N GLY A 70 2.95 -8.03 -3.71
CA GLY A 70 2.89 -7.33 -5.00
C GLY A 70 1.82 -7.87 -5.97
N THR A 71 1.56 -9.18 -5.96
CA THR A 71 0.49 -9.80 -6.78
C THR A 71 -0.89 -9.28 -6.40
N TRP A 72 -1.17 -9.10 -5.10
CA TRP A 72 -2.45 -8.59 -4.63
C TRP A 72 -2.60 -7.12 -4.97
N ILE A 73 -1.55 -6.32 -4.79
CA ILE A 73 -1.53 -4.91 -5.17
C ILE A 73 -1.87 -4.74 -6.65
N LYS A 74 -1.24 -5.55 -7.53
CA LYS A 74 -1.55 -5.54 -8.97
C LYS A 74 -3.02 -5.87 -9.27
N ILE A 75 -3.62 -6.82 -8.55
CA ILE A 75 -5.05 -7.17 -8.72
C ILE A 75 -5.93 -6.03 -8.26
N PHE A 76 -5.67 -5.48 -7.06
CA PHE A 76 -6.47 -4.41 -6.47
C PHE A 76 -6.36 -3.11 -7.27
N ASP A 77 -5.16 -2.73 -7.71
CA ASP A 77 -4.94 -1.56 -8.57
C ASP A 77 -5.73 -1.66 -9.87
N ARG A 78 -5.81 -2.85 -10.47
CA ARG A 78 -6.67 -3.10 -11.64
C ARG A 78 -8.16 -2.96 -11.31
N GLN A 79 -8.61 -3.51 -10.17
CA GLN A 79 -10.02 -3.44 -9.76
C GLN A 79 -10.49 -2.01 -9.50
N HIS A 80 -9.64 -1.19 -8.89
CA HIS A 80 -9.94 0.21 -8.62
C HIS A 80 -9.60 1.15 -9.79
N ASN A 81 -9.20 0.59 -10.94
CA ASN A 81 -8.75 1.33 -12.12
C ASN A 81 -7.66 2.37 -11.79
N TYR A 82 -6.87 2.10 -10.75
CA TYR A 82 -5.78 2.95 -10.31
C TYR A 82 -4.60 2.73 -11.25
N LYS A 83 -4.27 3.76 -12.03
CA LYS A 83 -3.07 3.77 -12.86
C LYS A 83 -1.96 4.41 -12.05
N PRO A 84 -0.94 3.67 -11.58
CA PRO A 84 0.22 4.31 -11.00
C PRO A 84 0.80 5.28 -12.03
N GLY A 85 0.82 6.56 -11.68
CA GLY A 85 1.50 7.58 -12.48
C GLY A 85 3.00 7.27 -12.51
N LYS A 86 3.66 7.61 -13.62
CA LYS A 86 5.10 7.39 -13.82
C LYS A 86 5.98 7.98 -12.70
N ASP A 87 5.43 8.86 -11.86
CA ASP A 87 6.16 9.57 -10.80
C ASP A 87 6.27 8.77 -9.47
N VAL A 88 5.71 7.56 -9.38
CA VAL A 88 5.76 6.69 -8.17
C VAL A 88 6.35 5.30 -8.48
N GLU A 89 6.81 5.10 -9.71
CA GLU A 89 7.35 3.83 -10.23
C GLU A 89 8.82 4.00 -10.67
N ASP A 90 9.61 4.74 -9.90
CA ASP A 90 11.06 4.59 -9.98
C ASP A 90 11.51 3.43 -9.08
N GLU A 91 12.17 2.50 -9.75
CA GLU A 91 13.12 1.50 -9.26
C GLU A 91 12.60 0.21 -8.60
N ASN A 92 12.75 -0.88 -9.37
CA ASN A 92 13.44 -2.12 -8.98
C ASN A 92 13.40 -2.48 -7.48
N LEU A 93 12.49 -3.38 -7.13
CA LEU A 93 12.74 -4.38 -6.09
C LEU A 93 12.10 -5.72 -6.44
#